data_AF-A0A9P8TTE9-F1
#
_entry.id   AF-A0A9P8TTE9-F1
#
_cell.length_a   1.000
_cell.length_b   1.000
_cell.length_c   1.000
_cell.angle_alpha   90.00
_cell.angle_beta   90.00
_cell.angle_gamma   90.00
#
_symmetry.space_group_name_H-M   'P 1'
#
loop_
_entity.id
_entity.type
_entity.pdbx_description
1 polymer ?
#
loop_
_entity_poly.entity_id
_entity_poly.type
_entity_poly.pdbx_seq_one_letter_code
_entity_poly.pdbx_strand_id
1 'polypeptide(L)'
;MIRGWHSGRIGDVDAHRMAISHTDLTRLRIGCVGGVFWSAYVPCPKENSANDFSTDVHYESLRATMQQIDVIHTLVERYPDDLRLARTSVEVWEAFRSGRIASLIGIEGLHQVANSASVLRNLYRLGVRYVTLAHDSNNLYADSTIYQNAAAAHHGGLSEKGVEMIREMNRIGM
;
A
#
# COMPACT_ATOMS: atom_id res chain seq x y z
N MET A 1 6.27 -0.34 -9.75
CA MET A 1 7.40 -0.18 -10.68
C MET A 1 8.46 -1.27 -10.48
N ILE A 2 9.13 -1.36 -9.33
CA ILE A 2 10.18 -2.38 -9.08
C ILE A 2 9.65 -3.81 -9.25
N ARG A 3 8.47 -4.14 -8.72
CA ARG A 3 7.85 -5.46 -8.90
C ARG A 3 7.56 -5.80 -10.37
N GLY A 4 7.03 -4.85 -11.14
CA GLY A 4 6.64 -5.08 -12.54
C GLY A 4 7.84 -5.17 -13.49
N TRP A 5 8.83 -4.27 -13.34
CA TRP A 5 9.96 -4.16 -14.25
C TRP A 5 11.15 -5.03 -13.85
N HIS A 6 11.32 -5.32 -12.55
CA HIS A 6 12.47 -6.06 -12.01
C HIS A 6 12.06 -7.34 -11.28
N SER A 7 10.79 -7.76 -11.39
CA SER A 7 10.27 -8.96 -10.69
C SER A 7 10.50 -8.92 -9.17
N GLY A 8 10.54 -7.72 -8.57
CA GLY A 8 10.77 -7.51 -7.14
C GLY A 8 12.23 -7.65 -6.70
N ARG A 9 13.16 -7.95 -7.62
CA ARG A 9 14.59 -8.06 -7.32
C ARG A 9 15.20 -6.67 -7.18
N ILE A 10 15.22 -6.17 -5.96
CA ILE A 10 15.84 -4.88 -5.67
C ILE A 10 17.32 -4.87 -6.03
N GLY A 11 18.02 -6.01 -5.89
CA GLY A 11 19.42 -6.22 -6.26
C GLY A 11 19.81 -5.60 -7.62
N ASP A 12 18.89 -5.69 -8.59
CA ASP A 12 19.06 -5.30 -9.98
C ASP A 12 18.73 -3.81 -10.25
N VAL A 13 18.38 -3.05 -9.20
CA VAL A 13 17.96 -1.65 -9.29
C VAL A 13 18.96 -0.76 -8.56
N ASP A 14 19.40 0.31 -9.24
CA ASP A 14 20.02 1.46 -8.58
C ASP A 14 18.93 2.49 -8.22
N ALA A 15 18.56 2.53 -6.93
CA ALA A 15 17.55 3.45 -6.43
C ALA A 15 18.00 4.92 -6.48
N HIS A 16 19.28 5.24 -6.73
CA HIS A 16 19.73 6.62 -6.93
C HIS A 16 19.41 7.16 -8.33
N ARG A 17 19.25 6.27 -9.32
CA ARG A 17 19.03 6.67 -10.70
C ARG A 17 18.10 5.69 -11.41
N MET A 18 16.82 6.02 -11.46
CA MET A 18 15.82 5.19 -12.12
C MET A 18 15.35 5.83 -13.44
N ALA A 19 15.82 5.28 -14.57
CA ALA A 19 15.61 5.85 -15.91
C ALA A 19 14.14 6.00 -16.34
N ILE A 20 13.28 5.07 -15.94
CA ILE A 20 11.86 4.99 -16.33
C ILE A 20 10.89 5.40 -15.21
N SER A 21 11.42 5.94 -14.11
CA SER A 21 10.64 6.30 -12.92
C SER A 21 10.41 7.80 -12.85
N HIS A 22 9.37 8.24 -12.14
CA HIS A 22 9.26 9.62 -11.64
C HIS A 22 10.04 9.86 -10.34
N THR A 23 10.44 8.78 -9.66
CA THR A 23 11.03 8.82 -8.33
C THR A 23 12.31 7.99 -8.27
N ASP A 24 13.38 8.58 -7.77
CA ASP A 24 14.59 7.93 -7.28
C ASP A 24 15.17 8.76 -6.13
N LEU A 25 16.13 8.20 -5.37
CA LEU A 25 16.70 8.86 -4.20
C LEU A 25 17.32 10.21 -4.56
N THR A 26 18.04 10.32 -5.68
CA THR A 26 18.62 11.60 -6.12
C THR A 26 17.55 12.67 -6.33
N ARG A 27 16.47 12.35 -7.04
CA ARG A 27 15.36 13.31 -7.25
C ARG A 27 14.63 13.64 -5.96
N LEU A 28 14.44 12.68 -5.06
CA LEU A 28 13.85 12.94 -3.74
C LEU A 28 14.70 13.93 -2.94
N ARG A 29 16.04 13.80 -2.99
CA ARG A 29 16.98 14.73 -2.36
C ARG A 29 16.90 16.13 -2.96
N ILE A 30 16.97 16.23 -4.29
CA ILE A 30 16.89 17.52 -5.01
C ILE A 30 15.53 18.20 -4.74
N GLY A 31 14.45 17.43 -4.66
CA GLY A 31 13.11 17.90 -4.36
C GLY A 31 12.83 18.18 -2.88
N CYS A 32 13.85 18.06 -2.01
CA CYS A 32 13.73 18.27 -0.56
C CYS A 32 12.64 17.41 0.10
N VAL A 33 12.41 16.19 -0.39
CA VAL A 33 11.40 15.30 0.15
C VAL A 33 11.89 14.71 1.48
N GLY A 34 11.21 15.05 2.57
CA GLY A 34 11.54 14.57 3.92
C GLY A 34 10.87 13.24 4.31
N GLY A 35 9.84 12.82 3.59
CA GLY A 35 9.14 11.57 3.84
C GLY A 35 8.19 11.18 2.71
N VAL A 36 7.96 9.87 2.56
CA VAL A 36 7.16 9.27 1.49
C VAL A 36 6.34 8.13 2.08
N PHE A 37 5.07 8.05 1.69
CA PHE A 37 4.34 6.80 1.78
C PHE A 37 4.55 6.00 0.49
N TRP A 38 5.23 4.86 0.63
CA TRP A 38 5.39 3.90 -0.44
C TRP A 38 4.11 3.10 -0.59
N SER A 39 3.51 3.20 -1.78
CA SER A 39 2.34 2.43 -2.15
C SER A 39 2.69 0.96 -2.37
N ALA A 40 2.19 0.10 -1.49
CA ALA A 40 2.16 -1.34 -1.67
C ALA A 40 0.93 -1.79 -2.49
N TYR A 41 0.65 -1.06 -3.57
CA TYR A 41 -0.48 -1.31 -4.46
C TYR A 41 -0.39 -2.66 -5.20
N VAL A 42 -1.56 -3.28 -5.37
CA VAL A 42 -1.78 -4.40 -6.28
C VAL A 42 -3.09 -4.20 -7.06
N PRO A 43 -3.15 -4.60 -8.34
CA PRO A 43 -4.38 -4.50 -9.12
C PRO A 43 -5.55 -5.24 -8.46
N CYS A 44 -6.76 -4.70 -8.63
CA CYS A 44 -7.98 -5.41 -8.25
C CYS A 44 -8.13 -6.70 -9.09
N PRO A 45 -8.73 -7.77 -8.53
CA PRO A 45 -9.01 -9.01 -9.27
C PRO A 45 -9.81 -8.73 -10.55
N LYS A 46 -9.45 -9.40 -11.66
CA LYS A 46 -9.96 -9.09 -13.00
C LYS A 46 -11.11 -9.97 -13.53
N GLU A 47 -11.78 -10.80 -12.72
CA GLU A 47 -12.73 -11.80 -13.26
C GLU A 47 -14.15 -11.79 -12.67
N ASN A 48 -15.13 -11.79 -13.60
CA ASN A 48 -16.41 -12.52 -13.65
C ASN A 48 -17.54 -12.30 -12.62
N SER A 49 -17.55 -11.19 -11.90
CA SER A 49 -18.73 -10.31 -11.88
C SER A 49 -18.29 -9.01 -11.23
N ALA A 50 -18.67 -7.87 -11.80
CA ALA A 50 -18.59 -6.64 -11.04
C ALA A 50 -19.42 -6.87 -9.77
N ASN A 51 -18.77 -6.99 -8.60
CA ASN A 51 -19.32 -7.35 -7.29
C ASN A 51 -19.20 -8.83 -6.83
N ASP A 52 -18.29 -9.65 -7.36
CA ASP A 52 -17.86 -10.84 -6.62
C ASP A 52 -16.97 -10.43 -5.44
N PHE A 53 -17.53 -10.51 -4.23
CA PHE A 53 -16.84 -10.20 -2.98
C PHE A 53 -16.48 -11.45 -2.18
N SER A 54 -16.41 -12.61 -2.83
CA SER A 54 -15.89 -13.83 -2.22
C SER A 54 -14.45 -13.62 -1.72
N THR A 55 -14.01 -14.43 -0.76
CA THR A 55 -12.69 -14.21 -0.14
C THR A 55 -11.57 -14.75 -1.01
N ASP A 56 -11.82 -15.83 -1.75
CA ASP A 56 -10.87 -16.55 -2.58
C ASP A 56 -10.37 -15.74 -3.78
N VAL A 57 -11.21 -14.87 -4.36
CA VAL A 57 -10.78 -13.95 -5.42
C VAL A 57 -9.69 -12.96 -4.96
N HIS A 58 -9.51 -12.80 -3.65
CA HIS A 58 -8.52 -11.87 -3.07
C HIS A 58 -7.24 -12.55 -2.57
N TYR A 59 -7.12 -13.88 -2.62
CA TYR A 59 -5.91 -14.56 -2.13
C TYR A 59 -4.65 -14.18 -2.89
N GLU A 60 -4.74 -14.02 -4.21
CA GLU A 60 -3.63 -13.54 -5.02
C GLU A 60 -3.30 -12.08 -4.70
N SER A 61 -4.31 -11.22 -4.48
CA SER A 61 -4.10 -9.84 -4.04
C SER A 61 -3.37 -9.78 -2.70
N LEU A 62 -3.72 -10.64 -1.73
CA LEU A 62 -3.01 -10.73 -0.46
C LEU A 62 -1.54 -11.16 -0.64
N ARG A 63 -1.30 -12.24 -1.39
CA ARG A 63 0.06 -12.72 -1.68
C ARG A 63 0.91 -11.63 -2.33
N ALA A 64 0.35 -10.98 -3.34
CA ALA A 64 0.97 -9.85 -4.03
C ALA A 64 1.24 -8.66 -3.10
N THR A 65 0.34 -8.37 -2.16
CA THR A 65 0.49 -7.29 -1.17
C THR A 65 1.68 -7.56 -0.26
N MET A 66 1.80 -8.79 0.25
CA MET A 66 2.92 -9.21 1.07
C MET A 66 4.26 -9.05 0.35
N GLN A 67 4.32 -9.40 -0.95
CA GLN A 67 5.51 -9.19 -1.78
C GLN A 67 5.85 -7.70 -1.96
N GLN A 68 4.86 -6.82 -2.11
CA GLN A 68 5.12 -5.38 -2.24
C GLN A 68 5.64 -4.77 -0.94
N ILE A 69 5.09 -5.19 0.19
CA ILE A 69 5.56 -4.77 1.52
C ILE A 69 7.01 -5.21 1.72
N ASP A 70 7.33 -6.46 1.37
CA ASP A 70 8.69 -7.00 1.44
C ASP A 70 9.69 -6.22 0.55
N VAL A 71 9.27 -5.85 -0.67
CA VAL A 71 10.08 -4.96 -1.53
C VAL A 71 10.34 -3.62 -0.83
N ILE A 72 9.36 -3.01 -0.17
CA ILE A 72 9.58 -1.74 0.52
C ILE A 72 10.56 -1.91 1.70
N HIS A 73 10.42 -2.97 2.50
CA HIS A 73 11.38 -3.27 3.57
C HIS A 73 12.79 -3.47 3.03
N THR A 74 12.95 -4.32 2.02
CA THR A 74 14.23 -4.60 1.38
C THR A 74 14.86 -3.33 0.78
N LEU A 75 14.04 -2.41 0.25
CA LEU A 75 14.53 -1.13 -0.27
C LEU A 75 15.11 -0.27 0.86
N VAL A 76 14.40 -0.14 1.98
CA VAL A 76 14.88 0.61 3.15
C VAL A 76 16.15 -0.03 3.73
N GLU A 77 16.19 -1.35 3.84
CA GLU A 77 17.35 -2.10 4.35
C GLU A 77 18.59 -1.94 3.47
N ARG A 78 18.41 -1.82 2.14
CA ARG A 78 19.51 -1.64 1.20
C ARG A 78 20.07 -0.22 1.18
N TYR A 79 19.25 0.78 1.48
CA TYR A 79 19.65 2.19 1.46
C TYR A 79 19.45 2.86 2.83
N PRO A 80 20.09 2.36 3.91
CA PRO A 80 19.82 2.81 5.29
C PRO A 80 20.35 4.22 5.57
N ASP A 81 21.32 4.69 4.78
CA ASP A 81 21.86 6.06 4.84
C ASP A 81 20.89 7.09 4.23
N ASP A 82 19.98 6.63 3.36
CA ASP A 82 18.99 7.48 2.69
C ASP A 82 17.59 7.34 3.24
N LEU A 83 17.20 6.13 3.62
CA LEU A 83 15.85 5.76 4.00
C LEU A 83 15.80 5.28 5.44
N ARG A 84 14.71 5.62 6.12
CA ARG A 84 14.37 5.04 7.42
C ARG A 84 12.90 4.71 7.43
N LEU A 85 12.58 3.43 7.68
CA LEU A 85 11.20 3.00 7.88
C LEU A 85 10.65 3.71 9.13
N ALA A 86 9.48 4.32 8.99
CA ALA A 86 8.78 5.01 10.06
C ALA A 86 7.34 4.48 10.20
N ARG A 87 6.93 4.30 11.45
CA ARG A 87 5.63 3.77 11.87
C ARG A 87 4.85 4.75 12.72
N THR A 88 5.47 5.84 13.15
CA THR A 88 4.87 6.88 13.98
C THR A 88 5.33 8.24 13.50
N SER A 89 4.57 9.28 13.84
CA SER A 89 4.98 10.66 13.55
C SER A 89 6.32 11.03 14.20
N VAL A 90 6.62 10.46 15.37
CA VAL A 90 7.92 10.64 16.05
C VAL A 90 9.06 10.06 15.20
N GLU A 91 8.91 8.82 14.73
CA GLU A 91 9.90 8.17 13.87
C GLU A 91 10.10 8.91 12.53
N VAL A 92 9.04 9.53 12.00
CA VAL A 92 9.14 10.40 10.81
C VAL A 92 10.04 11.60 11.10
N TRP A 93 9.84 12.28 12.22
CA TRP A 93 10.67 13.42 12.61
C TRP A 93 12.12 13.01 12.91
N GLU A 94 12.34 11.85 13.52
CA GLU A 94 13.68 11.30 13.73
C GLU A 94 14.41 11.03 12.41
N ALA A 95 13.72 10.39 11.45
CA ALA A 95 14.26 10.15 10.12
C ALA A 95 14.67 11.48 9.46
N PHE A 96 13.75 12.44 9.43
CA PHE A 96 13.97 13.75 8.85
C PHE A 96 15.17 14.48 9.49
N ARG A 97 15.24 14.54 10.82
CA ARG A 97 16.34 15.19 11.55
C ARG A 97 17.69 14.53 11.33
N SER A 98 17.70 13.22 11.11
CA SER A 98 18.92 12.48 10.77
C SER A 98 19.32 12.60 9.29
N GLY A 99 18.64 13.45 8.52
CA GLY A 99 18.91 13.62 7.10
C GLY A 99 18.48 12.43 6.25
N ARG A 100 17.57 11.57 6.74
CA ARG A 100 16.99 10.44 6.01
C ARG A 100 15.56 10.74 5.61
N ILE A 101 15.12 10.14 4.51
CA ILE A 101 13.74 10.22 4.04
C ILE A 101 12.92 9.21 4.84
N ALA A 102 11.93 9.71 5.58
CA ALA A 102 11.00 8.86 6.30
C ALA A 102 10.21 8.00 5.31
N SER A 103 10.27 6.69 5.44
CA SER A 103 9.61 5.73 4.57
C SER A 103 8.45 5.09 5.31
N LEU A 104 7.23 5.36 4.89
CA LEU A 104 6.02 4.75 5.44
C LEU A 104 5.40 3.82 4.40
N ILE A 105 4.53 2.90 4.83
CA ILE A 105 3.87 1.95 3.94
C ILE A 105 2.37 2.22 3.96
N GLY A 106 1.77 2.31 2.77
CA GLY A 106 0.32 2.31 2.60
C GLY A 106 -0.11 1.24 1.61
N ILE A 107 -1.28 0.63 1.84
CA ILE A 107 -1.91 -0.25 0.86
C ILE A 107 -3.10 0.46 0.21
N GLU A 108 -3.37 0.16 -1.05
CA GLU A 108 -4.32 0.92 -1.87
C GLU A 108 -5.51 0.05 -2.25
N GLY A 109 -6.43 -0.14 -1.32
CA GLY A 109 -7.68 -0.87 -1.49
C GLY A 109 -7.85 -2.00 -0.47
N LEU A 110 -9.04 -2.11 0.12
CA LEU A 110 -9.34 -3.18 1.08
C LEU A 110 -9.46 -4.57 0.44
N HIS A 111 -9.46 -4.71 -0.89
CA HIS A 111 -9.30 -6.02 -1.54
C HIS A 111 -7.97 -6.70 -1.15
N GLN A 112 -6.97 -5.91 -0.75
CA GLN A 112 -5.67 -6.40 -0.32
C GLN A 112 -5.68 -7.13 1.04
N VAL A 113 -6.75 -6.98 1.84
CA VAL A 113 -6.87 -7.66 3.14
C VAL A 113 -7.60 -8.99 3.07
N ALA A 114 -7.96 -9.47 1.87
CA ALA A 114 -8.70 -10.72 1.65
C ALA A 114 -9.89 -10.88 2.62
N ASN A 115 -10.72 -9.83 2.68
CA ASN A 115 -11.90 -9.75 3.52
C ASN A 115 -11.68 -10.05 5.02
N SER A 116 -10.47 -9.84 5.54
CA SER A 116 -10.09 -10.27 6.89
C SER A 116 -9.48 -9.16 7.74
N ALA A 117 -10.16 -8.83 8.84
CA ALA A 117 -9.64 -7.90 9.84
C ALA A 117 -8.35 -8.41 10.50
N SER A 118 -8.16 -9.73 10.64
CA SER A 118 -6.89 -10.27 11.15
C SER A 118 -5.74 -10.04 10.19
N VAL A 119 -6.00 -10.11 8.87
CA VAL A 119 -5.00 -9.75 7.86
C VAL A 119 -4.66 -8.27 7.96
N LEU A 120 -5.66 -7.38 8.03
CA LEU A 120 -5.43 -5.93 8.26
C LEU A 120 -4.49 -5.69 9.45
N ARG A 121 -4.76 -6.31 10.60
CA ARG A 121 -3.91 -6.21 11.79
C ARG A 121 -2.49 -6.71 11.56
N ASN A 122 -2.32 -7.78 10.78
CA ASN A 122 -0.99 -8.30 10.45
C ASN A 122 -0.24 -7.35 9.50
N LEU A 123 -0.91 -6.78 8.50
CA LEU A 123 -0.31 -5.76 7.64
C LEU A 123 0.11 -4.52 8.45
N TYR A 124 -0.70 -4.10 9.42
CA TYR A 124 -0.32 -3.04 10.36
C TYR A 124 0.95 -3.38 11.16
N ARG A 125 1.08 -4.62 11.66
CA ARG A 125 2.30 -5.09 12.35
C ARG A 125 3.52 -5.07 11.42
N LEU A 126 3.32 -5.35 10.15
CA LEU A 126 4.37 -5.27 9.11
C LEU A 126 4.74 -3.83 8.72
N GLY A 127 4.06 -2.81 9.26
CA GLY A 127 4.42 -1.41 9.08
C GLY A 127 3.45 -0.58 8.24
N VAL A 128 2.34 -1.15 7.77
CA VAL A 128 1.29 -0.39 7.07
C VAL A 128 0.65 0.65 8.00
N ARG A 129 0.51 1.89 7.54
CA ARG A 129 0.00 3.05 8.30
C ARG A 129 -1.06 3.87 7.56
N TYR A 130 -1.50 3.43 6.40
CA TYR A 130 -2.81 3.79 5.88
C TYR A 130 -3.35 2.66 4.99
N VAL A 131 -4.67 2.66 4.81
CA VAL A 131 -5.35 1.87 3.78
C VAL A 131 -6.34 2.77 3.04
N THR A 132 -6.28 2.81 1.70
CA THR A 132 -7.40 3.37 0.94
C THR A 132 -8.54 2.35 0.90
N LEU A 133 -9.79 2.82 1.04
CA LEU A 133 -10.94 1.92 1.22
C LEU A 133 -11.26 1.12 -0.05
N ALA A 134 -11.26 1.80 -1.20
CA ALA A 134 -11.40 1.21 -2.53
C ALA A 134 -10.31 1.76 -3.45
N HIS A 135 -10.10 1.08 -4.57
CA HIS A 135 -9.21 1.55 -5.65
C HIS A 135 -10.03 1.67 -6.94
N ASP A 136 -9.85 0.80 -7.92
CA ASP A 136 -10.53 0.87 -9.22
C ASP A 136 -11.79 0.00 -9.31
N SER A 137 -12.04 -0.88 -8.34
CA SER A 137 -13.28 -1.64 -8.23
C SER A 137 -13.96 -1.45 -6.88
N ASN A 138 -15.28 -1.69 -6.85
CA ASN A 138 -15.98 -1.92 -5.58
C ASN A 138 -15.35 -3.13 -4.88
N ASN A 139 -15.48 -3.17 -3.55
CA ASN A 139 -15.14 -4.35 -2.75
C ASN A 139 -16.20 -4.57 -1.67
N LEU A 140 -15.99 -5.57 -0.81
CA LEU A 140 -16.92 -5.92 0.29
C LEU A 140 -17.24 -4.72 1.21
N TYR A 141 -16.35 -3.73 1.29
CA TYR A 141 -16.37 -2.66 2.27
C TYR A 141 -16.83 -1.32 1.72
N ALA A 142 -16.49 -1.00 0.48
CA ALA A 142 -16.71 0.33 -0.09
C ALA A 142 -16.89 0.30 -1.62
N ASP A 143 -17.64 1.28 -2.12
CA ASP A 143 -17.74 1.58 -3.54
C ASP A 143 -16.52 2.38 -4.03
N SER A 144 -16.07 2.09 -5.25
CA SER A 144 -15.06 2.86 -5.96
C SER A 144 -15.69 4.02 -6.73
N THR A 145 -14.92 5.10 -6.93
CA THR A 145 -15.32 6.23 -7.77
C THR A 145 -15.05 5.98 -9.27
N ILE A 146 -14.33 4.92 -9.61
CA ILE A 146 -13.91 4.60 -10.99
C ILE A 146 -14.96 3.72 -11.67
N TYR A 147 -15.93 4.37 -12.31
CA TYR A 147 -17.03 3.73 -13.06
C TYR A 147 -16.60 2.83 -14.24
N GLN A 148 -15.35 2.92 -14.69
CA GLN A 148 -14.85 2.10 -15.81
C GLN A 148 -14.66 0.64 -15.43
N ASN A 149 -14.38 0.37 -14.15
CA ASN A 149 -14.15 -0.97 -13.59
C ASN A 149 -15.09 -1.30 -12.42
N ALA A 150 -15.69 -0.29 -11.77
CA ALA A 150 -16.76 -0.46 -10.81
C ALA A 150 -18.12 -0.47 -11.52
N ALA A 151 -18.95 -1.49 -11.26
CA ALA A 151 -20.38 -1.38 -11.54
C ALA A 151 -20.94 -0.14 -10.81
N ALA A 152 -22.16 0.29 -11.20
CA ALA A 152 -22.90 1.29 -10.44
C ALA A 152 -22.79 1.05 -8.92
N ALA A 153 -22.80 2.14 -8.14
CA ALA A 153 -22.65 2.09 -6.69
C ALA A 153 -23.42 0.90 -6.08
N HIS A 154 -22.69 -0.02 -5.44
CA HIS A 154 -23.26 -1.25 -4.90
C HIS A 154 -23.78 -1.02 -3.48
N HIS A 155 -23.02 -0.27 -2.67
CA HIS A 155 -23.34 0.02 -1.28
C HIS A 155 -23.96 1.40 -1.08
N GLY A 156 -23.83 2.30 -2.06
CA GLY A 156 -24.13 3.72 -1.88
C GLY A 156 -23.07 4.44 -1.03
N GLY A 157 -21.83 3.96 -1.06
CA GLY A 157 -20.72 4.43 -0.21
C GLY A 157 -20.07 3.28 0.57
N LEU A 158 -20.33 3.20 1.87
CA LEU A 158 -19.81 2.16 2.75
C LEU A 158 -20.85 1.07 3.00
N SER A 159 -20.43 -0.19 2.97
CA SER A 159 -21.26 -1.30 3.46
C SER A 159 -21.29 -1.35 4.99
N GLU A 160 -22.19 -2.14 5.58
CA GLU A 160 -22.17 -2.41 7.03
C GLU A 160 -20.82 -3.00 7.47
N LYS A 161 -20.24 -3.89 6.64
CA LYS A 161 -18.90 -4.45 6.85
C LYS A 161 -17.80 -3.41 6.70
N GLY A 162 -17.97 -2.43 5.81
CA GLY A 162 -17.08 -1.27 5.68
C GLY A 162 -17.03 -0.44 6.96
N VAL A 163 -18.20 -0.19 7.56
CA VAL A 163 -18.28 0.52 8.85
C VAL A 163 -17.60 -0.29 9.96
N GLU A 164 -17.81 -1.60 10.04
CA GLU A 164 -17.08 -2.48 10.98
C GLU A 164 -15.55 -2.43 10.76
N MET A 165 -15.11 -2.47 9.50
CA MET A 165 -13.68 -2.42 9.16
C MET A 165 -13.06 -1.07 9.55
N ILE A 166 -13.76 0.05 9.32
CA ILE A 166 -13.29 1.38 9.74
C ILE A 166 -13.19 1.45 11.27
N ARG A 167 -14.12 0.85 12.02
CA ARG A 167 -14.00 0.78 13.49
C ARG A 167 -12.74 0.02 13.91
N GLU A 168 -12.40 -1.07 13.22
CA GLU A 168 -11.17 -1.81 13.46
C GLU A 168 -9.92 -1.00 13.09
N MET A 169 -9.92 -0.30 11.95
CA MET A 169 -8.87 0.62 11.54
C MET A 169 -8.62 1.69 12.62
N ASN A 170 -9.69 2.35 13.09
CA ASN A 170 -9.62 3.32 14.18
C ASN A 170 -9.05 2.70 15.47
N ARG A 171 -9.48 1.48 15.83
CA ARG A 171 -9.04 0.78 17.05
C ARG A 171 -7.54 0.49 17.04
N ILE A 172 -6.96 0.14 15.88
CA ILE A 172 -5.53 -0.16 15.77
C ILE A 172 -4.66 1.07 15.47
N GLY A 173 -5.27 2.23 15.26
CA GLY A 173 -4.56 3.45 14.86
C GLY A 173 -3.99 3.34 13.45
N MET A 174 -4.76 2.73 12.53
CA MET A 174 -4.51 2.80 11.10
C MET A 174 -4.74 4.22 10.59
#